data_AF-A0A809T2U2-F1
#
_entry.id   AF-A0A809T2U2-F1
#
_cell.length_a   1.000
_cell.length_b   1.000
_cell.length_c   1.000
_cell.angle_alpha   90.00
_cell.angle_beta   90.00
_cell.angle_gamma   90.00
#
_symmetry.space_group_name_H-M   'P 1'
#
loop_
_entity.id
_entity.type
_entity.pdbx_description
1 polymer ?
#
loop_
_entity_poly.entity_id
_entity_poly.type
_entity_poly.pdbx_seq_one_letter_code
_entity_poly.pdbx_strand_id
1 'polypeptide(L)'
;MTHQTHTIAESNNFIVLDKYIKAEPTGDSYQSESDLERELIQDLRNQGYEFISVKSQSAMLANVREQLQNLNGVVFNDSEWRRFTEQYLDNPSDGILDKTRKIHIDYICDFILMTSVLRTSI
;
A
#
# COMPACT_ATOMS: atom_id res chain seq x y z
N MET A 1 17.74 34.84 -20.28
CA MET A 1 16.70 33.80 -20.35
C MET A 1 16.00 33.76 -19.00
N THR A 2 14.79 34.30 -18.92
CA THR A 2 13.98 34.37 -17.70
C THR A 2 13.20 33.07 -17.55
N HIS A 3 13.52 32.26 -16.54
CA HIS A 3 12.74 31.08 -16.20
C HIS A 3 11.42 31.52 -15.55
N GLN A 4 10.32 31.51 -16.30
CA GLN A 4 8.97 31.61 -15.74
C GLN A 4 8.53 30.22 -15.30
N THR A 5 8.59 29.95 -13.99
CA THR A 5 7.92 28.79 -13.39
C THR A 5 6.42 29.07 -13.32
N HIS A 6 5.63 28.36 -14.12
CA HIS A 6 4.17 28.33 -13.94
C HIS A 6 3.86 27.39 -12.78
N THR A 7 3.17 27.89 -11.75
CA THR A 7 2.68 27.08 -10.63
C THR A 7 1.61 26.12 -11.15
N ILE A 8 1.86 24.81 -11.06
CA ILE A 8 1.00 23.77 -11.67
C ILE A 8 -0.21 23.42 -10.78
N ALA A 9 -0.14 23.63 -9.47
CA ALA A 9 -1.28 23.57 -8.56
C ALA A 9 -0.95 24.21 -7.19
N GLU A 10 -1.84 25.05 -6.67
CA GLU A 10 -1.85 25.47 -5.27
C GLU A 10 -2.91 24.60 -4.56
N SER A 11 -2.45 23.60 -3.80
CA SER A 11 -3.33 22.78 -2.95
C SER A 11 -3.17 23.23 -1.52
N ASN A 12 -4.28 23.46 -0.82
CA ASN A 12 -4.26 23.80 0.61
C ASN A 12 -3.92 22.60 1.51
N ASN A 13 -3.74 21.40 0.94
CA ASN A 13 -3.44 20.17 1.68
C ASN A 13 -1.98 19.77 1.44
N PHE A 14 -1.06 20.37 2.19
CA PHE A 14 0.37 20.04 2.16
C PHE A 14 0.70 18.87 3.10
N ILE A 15 1.63 18.01 2.70
CA ILE A 15 2.18 16.94 3.55
C ILE A 15 3.27 17.45 4.51
N VAL A 16 3.82 18.64 4.25
CA VAL A 16 4.71 19.36 5.17
C VAL A 16 3.87 20.44 5.83
N LEU A 17 3.61 20.30 7.12
CA LEU A 17 2.74 21.21 7.88
C LEU A 17 3.48 22.50 8.25
N ASP A 18 2.92 23.66 7.90
CA ASP A 18 3.40 24.96 8.37
C ASP A 18 3.17 25.13 9.88
N LYS A 19 2.05 24.59 10.39
CA LYS A 19 1.68 24.62 11.80
C LYS A 19 1.19 23.24 12.23
N TYR A 20 1.75 22.76 13.34
CA TYR A 20 1.33 21.52 13.99
C TYR A 20 1.08 21.80 15.47
N ILE A 21 -0.13 21.52 15.93
CA ILE A 21 -0.47 21.56 17.35
C ILE A 21 -0.05 20.20 17.92
N LYS A 22 0.95 20.20 18.80
CA LYS A 22 1.43 18.98 19.44
C LYS A 22 0.27 18.33 20.20
N ALA A 23 -0.02 17.06 19.91
CA ALA A 23 -0.96 16.29 20.70
C ALA A 23 -0.43 16.14 22.13
N GLU A 24 -1.31 16.29 23.12
CA GLU A 24 -0.98 16.03 24.51
C GLU A 24 -0.73 14.54 24.68
N PRO A 25 0.47 14.11 25.11
CA PRO A 25 0.76 12.70 25.31
C PRO A 25 -0.13 12.15 26.43
N THR A 26 -0.78 11.03 26.16
CA THR A 26 -1.66 10.35 27.12
C THR A 26 -0.89 9.52 28.18
N GLY A 27 0.44 9.40 28.06
CA GLY A 27 1.27 8.54 28.89
C GLY A 27 2.47 9.22 29.57
N ASP A 28 3.01 8.55 30.59
CA ASP A 28 4.24 8.92 31.28
C ASP A 28 5.46 8.82 30.36
N SER A 29 6.56 9.51 30.69
CA SER A 29 7.80 9.55 29.91
C SER A 29 8.49 8.17 29.71
N TYR A 30 8.00 7.10 30.33
CA TYR A 30 8.54 5.75 30.23
C TYR A 30 7.40 4.75 30.01
N GLN A 31 7.32 4.17 28.80
CA GLN A 31 6.30 3.21 28.39
C GLN A 31 6.96 1.91 27.94
N SER A 32 6.28 0.77 28.09
CA SER A 32 6.75 -0.50 27.50
C SER A 32 6.48 -0.54 25.99
N GLU A 33 7.18 -1.40 25.25
CA GLU A 33 6.91 -1.64 23.81
C GLU A 33 5.45 -2.04 23.57
N SER A 34 4.85 -2.81 24.49
CA SER A 34 3.45 -3.22 24.39
C SER A 34 2.47 -2.06 24.54
N ASP A 35 2.81 -1.07 25.36
CA ASP A 35 1.97 0.12 25.55
C ASP A 35 2.05 1.01 24.29
N LEU A 36 3.26 1.21 23.78
CA LEU A 36 3.53 1.94 22.54
C LEU A 36 2.85 1.31 21.32
N GLU A 37 2.88 -0.02 21.20
CA GLU A 37 2.22 -0.74 20.10
C GLU A 37 0.69 -0.53 20.13
N ARG A 38 0.07 -0.61 21.31
CA ARG A 38 -1.38 -0.40 21.44
C ARG A 38 -1.79 1.03 21.11
N GLU A 39 -1.03 2.02 21.58
CA GLU A 39 -1.26 3.44 21.28
C GLU A 39 -1.13 3.70 19.77
N LEU A 40 -0.05 3.22 19.14
CA LEU A 40 0.16 3.37 17.70
C LEU A 40 -0.94 2.72 16.86
N ILE A 41 -1.37 1.49 17.20
CA ILE A 41 -2.47 0.81 16.50
C ILE A 41 -3.75 1.64 16.65
N GLN A 42 -4.03 2.18 17.84
CA GLN A 42 -5.23 2.97 18.07
C GLN A 42 -5.21 4.29 17.26
N ASP A 43 -4.07 4.98 17.21
CA ASP A 43 -3.91 6.22 16.45
C ASP A 43 -4.06 5.99 14.94
N LEU A 44 -3.47 4.94 14.40
CA LEU A 44 -3.63 4.57 12.99
C LEU A 44 -5.09 4.24 12.68
N ARG A 45 -5.80 3.53 13.57
CA ARG A 45 -7.24 3.28 13.41
C ARG A 45 -8.06 4.56 13.43
N ASN A 46 -7.72 5.52 14.30
CA ASN A 46 -8.36 6.83 14.34
C ASN A 46 -8.10 7.64 13.04
N GLN A 47 -6.97 7.39 12.36
CA GLN A 47 -6.65 7.97 11.05
C GLN A 47 -7.29 7.22 9.87
N GLY A 48 -8.08 6.17 10.13
CA GLY A 48 -8.81 5.42 9.11
C GLY A 48 -8.06 4.19 8.57
N TYR A 49 -6.93 3.79 9.15
CA TYR A 49 -6.27 2.54 8.80
C TYR A 49 -7.00 1.35 9.43
N GLU A 50 -7.40 0.39 8.59
CA GLU A 50 -8.04 -0.83 9.05
C GLU A 50 -7.03 -1.78 9.72
N PHE A 51 -7.38 -2.30 10.90
CA PHE A 51 -6.61 -3.34 11.57
C PHE A 51 -7.16 -4.71 11.21
N ILE A 52 -6.35 -5.53 10.54
CA ILE A 52 -6.66 -6.91 10.18
C ILE A 52 -5.69 -7.88 10.85
N SER A 53 -6.17 -9.07 11.23
CA SER A 53 -5.32 -10.11 11.82
C SER A 53 -4.88 -11.11 10.75
N VAL A 54 -3.60 -11.07 10.37
CA VAL A 54 -3.01 -11.96 9.37
C VAL A 54 -1.95 -12.84 10.05
N LYS A 55 -2.07 -14.16 9.93
CA LYS A 55 -1.21 -15.14 10.64
C LYS A 55 -0.39 -16.05 9.71
N SER A 56 -0.51 -15.88 8.40
CA SER A 56 0.22 -16.68 7.42
C SER A 56 0.41 -15.91 6.13
N GLN A 57 1.42 -16.32 5.35
CA GLN A 57 1.65 -15.80 3.99
C GLN A 57 0.44 -16.03 3.09
N SER A 58 -0.24 -17.17 3.23
CA SER A 58 -1.44 -17.49 2.46
C SER A 58 -2.60 -16.52 2.76
N ALA A 59 -2.79 -16.15 4.03
CA ALA A 59 -3.80 -15.16 4.42
C ALA A 59 -3.43 -13.75 3.91
N MET A 60 -2.14 -13.42 3.88
CA MET A 60 -1.67 -12.16 3.30
C MET A 60 -1.96 -12.09 1.79
N LEU A 61 -1.64 -13.14 1.03
CA LEU A 61 -1.92 -13.22 -0.40
C LEU A 61 -3.43 -13.18 -0.69
N ALA A 62 -4.26 -13.80 0.16
CA ALA A 62 -5.71 -13.72 0.03
C ALA A 62 -6.23 -12.28 0.20
N ASN A 63 -5.70 -11.54 1.19
CA ASN A 63 -6.03 -10.12 1.34
C ASN A 63 -5.55 -9.29 0.15
N VAL A 64 -4.31 -9.48 -0.34
CA VAL A 64 -3.80 -8.77 -1.52
C VAL A 64 -4.68 -9.03 -2.74
N ARG A 65 -5.13 -10.28 -2.96
CA ARG A 65 -6.06 -10.64 -4.03
C ARG A 65 -7.33 -9.81 -3.94
N GLU A 66 -7.95 -9.75 -2.77
CA GLU A 66 -9.18 -8.97 -2.54
C GLU A 66 -8.96 -7.48 -2.83
N GLN A 67 -7.89 -6.88 -2.31
CA GLN A 67 -7.61 -5.46 -2.52
C GLN A 67 -7.32 -5.14 -3.99
N LEU A 68 -6.56 -5.98 -4.71
CA LEU A 68 -6.30 -5.80 -6.14
C LEU A 68 -7.56 -5.95 -6.99
N GLN A 69 -8.43 -6.90 -6.65
CA GLN A 69 -9.72 -7.08 -7.31
C GLN A 69 -10.63 -5.87 -7.10
N ASN A 70 -10.70 -5.35 -5.88
CA ASN A 70 -11.50 -4.16 -5.54
C ASN A 70 -10.99 -2.91 -6.25
N LEU A 71 -9.66 -2.70 -6.26
CA LEU A 71 -9.03 -1.54 -6.90
C LEU A 71 -9.23 -1.53 -8.42
N ASN A 72 -9.11 -2.69 -9.06
CA ASN A 72 -9.10 -2.80 -10.53
C ASN A 72 -10.46 -3.23 -11.11
N GLY A 73 -11.46 -3.54 -10.28
CA GLY A 73 -12.79 -3.95 -10.72
C GLY A 73 -12.79 -5.28 -11.49
N VAL A 74 -11.92 -6.22 -11.11
CA VAL A 74 -11.79 -7.53 -11.78
C VAL A 74 -11.96 -8.69 -10.82
N VAL A 75 -12.19 -9.87 -11.38
CA VAL A 75 -12.27 -11.11 -10.61
C VAL A 75 -11.29 -12.12 -11.18
N PHE A 76 -10.30 -12.51 -10.38
CA PHE A 76 -9.42 -13.61 -10.72
C PHE A 76 -10.13 -14.93 -10.42
N ASN A 77 -9.95 -15.93 -11.29
CA ASN A 77 -10.10 -17.31 -10.87
C ASN A 77 -8.81 -17.81 -10.17
N ASP A 78 -8.83 -19.01 -9.58
CA ASP A 78 -7.69 -19.50 -8.80
C ASP A 78 -6.45 -19.82 -9.65
N SER A 79 -6.62 -20.25 -10.90
CA SER A 79 -5.48 -20.53 -11.79
C SER A 79 -4.84 -19.24 -12.30
N GLU A 80 -5.63 -18.22 -12.61
CA GLU A 80 -5.20 -16.87 -12.95
C GLU A 80 -4.49 -16.21 -11.77
N TRP A 81 -5.07 -16.28 -10.56
CA TRP A 81 -4.45 -15.73 -9.36
C TRP A 81 -3.10 -16.38 -9.07
N ARG A 82 -3.03 -17.71 -9.17
CA ARG A 82 -1.77 -18.44 -9.01
C ARG A 82 -0.73 -18.00 -10.03
N ARG A 83 -1.13 -17.90 -11.31
CA ARG A 83 -0.24 -17.44 -12.38
C ARG A 83 0.25 -16.01 -12.15
N PHE A 84 -0.63 -15.09 -11.77
CA PHE A 84 -0.26 -13.71 -11.44
C PHE A 84 0.73 -13.66 -10.27
N THR A 85 0.50 -14.47 -9.24
CA THR A 85 1.37 -14.55 -8.08
C THR A 85 2.75 -15.05 -8.46
N GLU A 86 2.86 -16.20 -9.14
CA GLU A 86 4.14 -16.83 -9.47
C GLU A 86 4.93 -16.05 -10.53
N GLN A 87 4.25 -15.40 -11.48
CA GLN A 87 4.91 -14.71 -12.60
C GLN A 87 5.29 -13.26 -12.28
N TYR A 88 4.50 -12.56 -11.46
CA TYR A 88 4.65 -11.12 -11.26
C TYR A 88 4.69 -10.70 -9.80
N LEU A 89 3.75 -11.09 -8.94
CA LEU A 89 3.74 -10.57 -7.56
C LEU A 89 4.89 -11.13 -6.70
N ASP A 90 5.02 -12.45 -6.68
CA ASP A 90 5.91 -13.20 -5.80
C ASP A 90 6.75 -14.24 -6.57
N ASN A 91 7.46 -13.75 -7.60
CA ASN A 91 8.40 -14.59 -8.33
C ASN A 91 9.57 -15.00 -7.40
N PRO A 92 9.87 -16.31 -7.23
CA PRO A 92 10.93 -16.78 -6.34
C PRO A 92 12.34 -16.26 -6.65
N SER A 93 12.57 -15.80 -7.88
CA SER A 93 13.87 -15.22 -8.30
C SER A 93 14.01 -13.73 -7.99
N ASP A 94 12.93 -13.04 -7.59
CA ASP A 94 12.98 -11.62 -7.28
C ASP A 94 13.69 -11.35 -5.95
N GLY A 95 14.65 -10.43 -5.97
CA GLY A 95 15.23 -9.86 -4.75
C GLY A 95 14.53 -8.58 -4.31
N ILE A 96 15.05 -7.94 -3.26
CA ILE A 96 14.54 -6.65 -2.75
C ILE A 96 14.56 -5.58 -3.85
N LEU A 97 15.60 -5.55 -4.70
CA LEU A 97 15.72 -4.58 -5.80
C LEU A 97 14.60 -4.73 -6.85
N ASP A 98 14.21 -5.97 -7.18
CA ASP A 98 13.11 -6.23 -8.11
C ASP A 98 11.77 -5.80 -7.54
N LYS A 99 11.54 -6.04 -6.24
CA LYS A 99 10.33 -5.55 -5.56
C LYS A 99 10.28 -4.02 -5.55
N THR A 100 11.40 -3.35 -5.23
CA THR A 100 11.49 -1.88 -5.28
C THR A 100 11.21 -1.34 -6.68
N ARG A 101 11.76 -1.98 -7.72
CA ARG A 101 11.47 -1.60 -9.12
C ARG A 101 9.99 -1.78 -9.47
N LYS A 102 9.35 -2.86 -9.02
CA LYS A 102 7.90 -3.07 -9.22
C LYS A 102 7.06 -1.97 -8.57
N ILE A 103 7.45 -1.48 -7.39
CA ILE A 103 6.71 -0.38 -6.75
C ILE A 103 6.91 0.97 -7.46
N HIS A 104 8.13 1.29 -7.91
CA HIS A 104 8.43 2.63 -8.42
C HIS A 104 8.32 2.79 -9.94
N ILE A 105 8.52 1.71 -10.70
CA ILE A 105 8.68 1.77 -12.16
C ILE A 105 7.65 0.85 -12.81
N ASP A 106 7.72 -0.44 -12.51
CA ASP A 106 6.92 -1.47 -13.16
C ASP A 106 5.69 -1.82 -12.31
N TYR A 107 4.99 -0.79 -11.81
CA TYR A 107 3.80 -0.95 -10.96
C TYR A 107 2.58 -1.37 -11.76
N ILE A 108 2.68 -1.38 -13.10
CA ILE A 108 1.62 -1.86 -13.98
C ILE A 108 1.92 -3.26 -14.52
N CYS A 109 0.99 -4.20 -14.31
CA CYS A 109 1.04 -5.53 -14.90
C CYS A 109 0.01 -5.65 -16.03
N ASP A 110 0.49 -5.85 -17.25
CA ASP A 110 -0.34 -6.26 -18.38
C ASP A 110 -0.65 -7.77 -18.25
N PHE A 111 -1.84 -8.08 -17.72
CA PHE A 111 -2.27 -9.45 -17.46
C PHE A 111 -3.47 -9.83 -18.33
N ILE A 112 -3.36 -10.95 -19.05
CA ILE A 112 -4.46 -11.48 -19.87
C ILE A 112 -5.37 -12.31 -18.96
N LEU A 113 -6.61 -11.87 -18.73
CA LEU A 113 -7.65 -12.68 -18.10
C LEU A 113 -8.46 -13.40 -19.17
N MET A 114 -9.11 -14.49 -18.80
CA MET A 114 -10.03 -15.19 -19.71
C MET A 114 -11.27 -14.36 -20.05
N THR A 115 -11.63 -13.38 -19.21
CA THR A 115 -12.82 -12.52 -19.41
C THR A 115 -12.50 -11.09 -19.84
N SER A 116 -11.26 -10.60 -19.69
CA SER A 116 -10.87 -9.19 -19.95
C SER A 116 -9.34 -9.01 -20.07
N VAL A 117 -8.86 -7.87 -20.57
CA VAL A 117 -7.44 -7.47 -20.42
C VAL A 117 -7.30 -6.59 -19.17
N LEU A 118 -6.39 -6.94 -18.27
CA LEU A 118 -6.11 -6.19 -17.04
C LEU A 118 -4.89 -5.28 -17.25
N ARG A 119 -5.07 -3.97 -17.04
CA ARG A 119 -3.99 -3.03 -16.74
C ARG A 119 -4.05 -2.74 -15.25
N THR A 120 -3.34 -3.53 -14.48
CA THR A 120 -3.34 -3.44 -13.00
C THR A 120 -2.36 -2.37 -12.58
N SER A 121 -2.68 -1.43 -11.70
CA SER A 121 -1.66 -0.77 -10.86
C SER A 121 -1.54 -1.55 -9.55
N ILE A 122 -0.33 -1.96 -9.15
CA ILE A 122 -0.04 -2.41 -7.77
C ILE A 122 0.08 -1.18 -6.86
#